data_AF-A0A2P4YTN5-F1
#
_entry.id   AF-A0A2P4YTN5-F1
#
_cell.length_a   1.000
_cell.length_b   1.000
_cell.length_c   1.000
_cell.angle_alpha   90.00
_cell.angle_beta   90.00
_cell.angle_gamma   90.00
#
_symmetry.space_group_name_H-M   'P 1'
#
loop_
_entity.id
_entity.type
_entity.pdbx_description
1 polymer ?
#
loop_
_entity_poly.entity_id
_entity_poly.type
_entity_poly.pdbx_seq_one_letter_code
_entity_poly.pdbx_strand_id
1 'polypeptide(L)'
;MDPVSALVMEQGDRHHNEHIQLARLIALALTQPPEPSNSTQRQAILHAESAGALVDILRGQYQPPNSSSELAQLSVDLHSAEASNPSFQKRLGSSLDQVAQLKLHLETSERECHLWKREVNKSVGLVTSLRKALTAFGAELKQARAAQTAEVTATQSALHAAELMIKSRGEAITALSRSIVERDEAYKIIQGVSAKHFQQLQEIVLSLDDDGSHKLHHAKKTIDEMRETILRQKRVISRQGFVPMHDPHMAVAAGAGLDVPGMDPASLKLNARLCRLLAERFPEVMRIPDGEDRIVELRICSRRSGSAGVQA
;
A
#
# COMPACT_ATOMS: atom_id res chain seq x y z
N MET A 1 74.98 70.89 -27.77
CA MET A 1 75.81 69.96 -27.00
C MET A 1 75.39 70.09 -25.55
N ASP A 2 74.92 69.00 -24.95
CA ASP A 2 74.44 68.93 -23.57
C ASP A 2 75.64 69.13 -22.60
N PRO A 3 75.56 70.02 -21.59
CA PRO A 3 76.65 70.23 -20.62
C PRO A 3 77.11 68.95 -19.92
N VAL A 4 76.21 67.96 -19.78
CA VAL A 4 76.56 66.64 -19.23
C VAL A 4 77.44 65.84 -20.21
N SER A 5 77.16 65.91 -21.51
CA SER A 5 77.99 65.25 -22.54
C SER A 5 79.38 65.86 -22.66
N ALA A 6 79.51 67.17 -22.46
CA ALA A 6 80.81 67.85 -22.42
C ALA A 6 81.64 67.41 -21.20
N LEU A 7 81.02 67.29 -20.02
CA LEU A 7 81.67 66.81 -18.80
C LEU A 7 82.07 65.32 -18.90
N VAL A 8 81.25 64.47 -19.52
CA VAL A 8 81.57 63.06 -19.73
C VAL A 8 82.71 62.88 -20.74
N MET A 9 82.74 63.67 -21.81
CA MET A 9 83.86 63.68 -22.75
C MET A 9 85.15 64.18 -22.09
N GLU A 10 85.09 65.28 -21.34
CA GLU A 10 86.26 65.84 -20.65
C GLU A 10 86.78 64.89 -19.55
N GLN A 11 85.88 64.21 -18.83
CA GLN A 11 86.25 63.18 -17.85
C GLN A 11 86.84 61.94 -18.53
N GLY A 12 86.31 61.55 -19.69
CA GLY A 12 86.86 60.48 -20.52
C GLY A 12 88.27 60.79 -21.04
N ASP A 13 88.48 62.01 -21.53
CA ASP A 13 89.79 62.48 -22.00
C ASP A 13 90.81 62.60 -20.85
N ARG A 14 90.37 63.08 -19.68
CA ARG A 14 91.22 63.09 -18.47
C ARG A 14 91.63 61.68 -18.06
N HIS A 15 90.67 60.76 -17.97
CA HIS A 15 90.93 59.37 -17.60
C HIS A 15 91.82 58.69 -18.64
N HIS A 16 91.59 58.92 -19.94
CA HIS A 16 92.44 58.39 -21.01
C HIS A 16 93.89 58.89 -20.90
N ASN A 17 94.07 60.19 -20.63
CA ASN A 17 95.39 60.77 -20.43
C ASN A 17 96.05 60.23 -19.15
N GLU A 18 95.30 60.05 -18.05
CA GLU A 18 95.79 59.42 -16.82
C GLU A 18 96.27 57.99 -17.05
N HIS A 19 95.55 57.19 -17.84
CA HIS A 19 95.97 55.83 -18.22
C HIS A 19 97.24 55.84 -19.08
N ILE A 20 97.38 56.79 -20.01
CA ILE A 20 98.61 56.95 -20.80
C ILE A 20 99.79 57.31 -19.88
N GLN A 21 99.60 58.23 -18.94
CA GLN A 21 100.66 58.62 -18.00
C GLN A 21 101.02 57.47 -17.05
N LEU A 22 100.01 56.75 -16.55
CA LEU A 22 100.21 55.56 -15.72
C LEU A 22 101.00 54.48 -16.47
N ALA A 23 100.62 54.17 -17.71
CA ALA A 23 101.33 53.20 -18.54
C ALA A 23 102.80 53.61 -18.78
N ARG A 24 103.06 54.90 -18.99
CA ARG A 24 104.42 55.45 -19.10
C ARG A 24 105.20 55.31 -17.78
N LEU A 25 104.56 55.58 -16.65
CA LEU A 25 105.17 55.44 -15.33
C LEU A 25 105.46 53.98 -14.98
N ILE A 26 104.56 53.05 -15.29
CA ILE A 26 104.75 51.61 -15.15
C ILE A 26 105.92 51.15 -16.04
N ALA A 27 105.96 51.56 -17.31
CA ALA A 27 107.05 51.24 -18.22
C ALA A 27 108.41 51.78 -17.74
N LEU A 28 108.43 53.00 -17.19
CA LEU A 28 109.63 53.59 -16.61
C LEU A 28 110.09 52.82 -15.37
N ALA A 29 109.18 52.51 -14.45
CA ALA A 29 109.46 51.75 -13.24
C ALA A 29 109.95 50.32 -13.51
N LEU A 30 109.56 49.71 -14.63
CA LEU A 30 110.03 48.38 -15.04
C LEU A 30 111.38 48.40 -15.74
N THR A 31 111.70 49.46 -16.49
CA THR A 31 112.97 49.61 -17.21
C THR A 31 114.08 50.20 -16.35
N GLN A 32 113.74 50.94 -15.29
CA GLN A 32 114.67 51.45 -14.27
C GLN A 32 114.13 51.17 -12.86
N PRO A 33 114.14 49.89 -12.42
CA PRO A 33 113.58 49.54 -11.13
C PRO A 33 114.43 50.14 -10.00
N PRO A 34 113.81 50.68 -8.93
CA PRO A 34 114.54 51.05 -7.73
C PRO A 34 115.17 49.80 -7.11
N GLU A 35 116.50 49.77 -7.03
CA GLU A 35 117.24 48.71 -6.34
C GLU A 35 117.06 48.86 -4.82
N PRO A 36 116.75 47.78 -4.05
CA PRO A 36 116.56 46.39 -4.49
C PRO A 36 115.08 46.06 -4.83
N SER A 37 114.81 45.60 -6.05
CA SER A 37 113.45 45.20 -6.48
C SER A 37 113.32 43.68 -6.68
N ASN A 38 112.38 43.05 -5.94
CA ASN A 38 112.07 41.62 -6.04
C ASN A 38 110.98 41.32 -7.09
N SER A 39 110.81 40.05 -7.47
CA SER A 39 109.83 39.64 -8.50
C SER A 39 108.38 40.01 -8.17
N THR A 40 108.00 39.95 -6.89
CA THR A 40 106.67 40.33 -6.39
C THR A 40 106.39 41.82 -6.59
N GLN A 41 107.40 42.67 -6.35
CA GLN A 41 107.30 44.11 -6.57
C GLN A 41 107.22 44.45 -8.06
N ARG A 42 107.98 43.77 -8.92
CA ARG A 42 107.88 43.94 -10.39
C ARG A 42 106.50 43.52 -10.92
N GLN A 43 105.92 42.46 -10.37
CA GLN A 43 104.56 42.04 -10.71
C GLN A 43 103.51 43.04 -10.20
N ALA A 44 103.68 43.60 -9.00
CA ALA A 44 102.80 44.65 -8.49
C ALA A 44 102.87 45.94 -9.34
N ILE A 45 104.07 46.34 -9.78
CA ILE A 45 104.25 47.49 -10.70
C ILE A 45 103.49 47.26 -12.02
N LEU A 46 103.55 46.04 -12.57
CA LEU A 46 102.83 45.66 -13.80
C LEU A 46 101.32 45.77 -13.67
N HIS A 47 100.76 45.49 -12.48
CA HIS A 47 99.33 45.49 -12.20
C HIS A 47 98.86 46.74 -11.43
N ALA A 48 99.65 47.82 -11.41
CA ALA A 48 99.24 49.04 -10.73
C ALA A 48 98.07 49.71 -11.45
N GLU A 49 96.89 49.72 -10.82
CA GLU A 49 95.66 50.26 -11.40
C GLU A 49 95.55 51.80 -11.33
N SER A 50 96.48 52.46 -10.61
CA SER A 50 96.53 53.92 -10.48
C SER A 50 97.95 54.43 -10.21
N ALA A 51 98.18 55.72 -10.47
CA ALA A 51 99.46 56.36 -10.16
C ALA A 51 99.75 56.38 -8.64
N GLY A 52 98.71 56.50 -7.81
CA GLY A 52 98.83 56.39 -6.34
C GLY A 52 99.30 54.99 -5.92
N ALA A 53 98.65 53.94 -6.44
CA ALA A 53 99.04 52.56 -6.16
C ALA A 53 100.48 52.27 -6.61
N LEU A 54 100.90 52.79 -7.77
CA LEU A 54 102.27 52.67 -8.25
C LEU A 54 103.28 53.33 -7.30
N VAL A 55 102.97 54.52 -6.76
CA VAL A 55 103.82 55.22 -5.79
C VAL A 55 103.93 54.42 -4.48
N ASP A 56 102.85 53.84 -4.00
CA ASP A 56 102.84 53.04 -2.78
C ASP A 56 103.68 51.75 -2.93
N ILE A 57 103.66 51.14 -4.12
CA ILE A 57 104.52 49.99 -4.49
C ILE A 57 106.00 50.39 -4.54
N LEU A 58 106.32 51.54 -5.14
CA LEU A 58 107.70 52.04 -5.24
C LEU A 58 108.27 52.49 -3.88
N ARG A 59 107.42 52.96 -2.96
CA ARG A 59 107.80 53.33 -1.60
C ARG A 59 107.96 52.12 -0.65
N GLY A 60 107.69 50.90 -1.14
CA GLY A 60 107.75 49.68 -0.34
C GLY A 60 106.62 49.58 0.69
N GLN A 61 105.54 50.35 0.53
CA GLN A 61 104.34 50.32 1.38
C GLN A 61 103.29 49.33 0.86
N TYR A 62 103.57 48.66 -0.26
CA TYR A 62 102.73 47.63 -0.81
C TYR A 62 102.89 46.31 -0.06
N GLN A 63 101.81 45.87 0.57
CA GLN A 63 101.70 44.55 1.18
C GLN A 63 100.96 43.64 0.17
N PRO A 64 101.62 42.61 -0.39
CA PRO A 64 100.94 41.72 -1.33
C PRO A 64 99.76 41.04 -0.62
N PRO A 65 98.63 40.83 -1.32
CA PRO A 65 97.55 40.00 -0.78
C PRO A 65 98.11 38.67 -0.28
N ASN A 66 97.62 38.19 0.87
CA ASN A 66 98.07 36.92 1.48
C ASN A 66 97.51 35.71 0.72
N SER A 67 97.76 35.64 -0.60
CA SER A 67 97.24 34.63 -1.51
C SER A 67 97.57 33.20 -1.06
N SER A 68 98.67 33.00 -0.33
CA SER A 68 99.01 31.71 0.27
C SER A 68 98.06 31.28 1.40
N SER A 69 97.57 32.22 2.22
CA SER A 69 96.60 31.93 3.29
C SER A 69 95.22 31.67 2.71
N GLU A 70 94.84 32.42 1.67
CA GLU A 70 93.57 32.24 0.97
C GLU A 70 93.54 30.91 0.19
N LEU A 71 94.63 30.52 -0.46
CA LEU A 71 94.78 29.21 -1.11
C LEU A 71 94.77 28.06 -0.11
N ALA A 72 95.39 28.23 1.06
CA ALA A 72 95.35 27.23 2.13
C ALA A 72 93.92 27.06 2.67
N GLN A 73 93.19 28.17 2.87
CA GLN A 73 91.80 28.14 3.31
C GLN A 73 90.89 27.49 2.26
N LEU A 74 91.01 27.87 1.00
CA LEU A 74 90.27 27.25 -0.12
C LEU A 74 90.54 25.76 -0.24
N SER A 75 91.78 25.33 0.01
CA SER A 75 92.13 23.90 0.01
C SER A 75 91.43 23.17 1.15
N VAL A 76 91.43 23.73 2.37
CA VAL A 76 90.72 23.13 3.51
C VAL A 76 89.22 23.07 3.26
N ASP A 77 88.63 24.13 2.72
CA ASP A 77 87.20 24.18 2.40
C ASP A 77 86.83 23.18 1.31
N LEU A 78 87.68 23.03 0.28
CA LEU A 78 87.51 22.02 -0.76
C LEU A 78 87.54 20.60 -0.17
N HIS A 79 88.52 20.28 0.67
CA HIS A 79 88.59 18.96 1.32
C HIS A 79 87.39 18.70 2.24
N SER A 80 86.88 19.74 2.94
CA SER A 80 85.68 19.65 3.76
C SER A 80 84.41 19.40 2.92
N ALA A 81 84.30 20.10 1.78
CA ALA A 81 83.22 19.87 0.80
C ALA A 81 83.30 18.46 0.19
N GLU A 82 84.49 18.00 -0.18
CA GLU A 82 84.73 16.66 -0.71
C GLU A 82 84.41 15.58 0.33
N ALA A 83 84.78 15.78 1.59
CA ALA A 83 84.48 14.85 2.68
C ALA A 83 82.97 14.76 3.00
N SER A 84 82.23 15.85 2.85
CA SER A 84 80.78 15.86 3.09
C SER A 84 79.96 15.36 1.89
N ASN A 85 80.48 15.45 0.67
CA ASN A 85 79.79 15.05 -0.56
C ASN A 85 79.27 13.58 -0.57
N PRO A 86 80.04 12.56 -0.14
CA PRO A 86 79.55 11.18 -0.02
C PRO A 86 78.32 11.05 0.88
N SER A 87 78.27 11.82 1.98
CA SER A 87 77.12 11.81 2.89
C SER A 87 75.87 12.38 2.23
N PHE A 88 76.01 13.46 1.44
CA PHE A 88 74.92 14.03 0.66
C PHE A 88 74.43 13.06 -0.41
N GLN A 89 75.33 12.43 -1.15
CA GLN A 89 74.99 11.40 -2.15
C GLN A 89 74.25 10.23 -1.51
N LYS A 90 74.70 9.75 -0.34
CA LYS A 90 74.03 8.65 0.38
C LYS A 90 72.61 9.03 0.81
N ARG A 91 72.40 10.26 1.33
CA ARG A 91 71.06 10.74 1.69
C ARG A 91 70.17 10.92 0.46
N LEU A 92 70.74 11.42 -0.65
CA LEU A 92 70.02 11.55 -1.91
C LEU A 92 69.56 10.19 -2.43
N GLY A 93 70.44 9.18 -2.41
CA GLY A 93 70.10 7.80 -2.75
C GLY A 93 68.99 7.24 -1.87
N SER A 94 69.11 7.37 -0.55
CA SER A 94 68.06 6.92 0.38
C SER A 94 66.73 7.65 0.18
N SER A 95 66.76 8.94 -0.17
CA SER A 95 65.54 9.70 -0.48
C SER A 95 64.91 9.24 -1.79
N LEU A 96 65.71 8.91 -2.81
CA LEU A 96 65.21 8.34 -4.08
C LEU A 96 64.56 6.97 -3.86
N ASP A 97 65.17 6.12 -3.02
CA ASP A 97 64.58 4.82 -2.66
C ASP A 97 63.24 4.99 -1.92
N GLN A 98 63.15 5.95 -0.99
CA GLN A 98 61.90 6.28 -0.31
C GLN A 98 60.83 6.78 -1.28
N VAL A 99 61.19 7.63 -2.25
CA VAL A 99 60.26 8.10 -3.28
C VAL A 99 59.77 6.94 -4.14
N ALA A 100 60.64 6.01 -4.52
CA ALA A 100 60.26 4.80 -5.26
C ALA A 100 59.28 3.93 -4.45
N GLN A 101 59.54 3.75 -3.15
CA GLN A 101 58.67 2.98 -2.27
C GLN A 101 57.29 3.64 -2.08
N LEU A 102 57.26 4.96 -1.84
CA LEU A 102 56.01 5.71 -1.71
C LEU A 102 55.19 5.70 -2.99
N LYS A 103 55.85 5.78 -4.15
CA LYS A 103 55.19 5.68 -5.45
C LYS A 103 54.52 4.32 -5.63
N LEU A 104 55.19 3.22 -5.26
CA LEU A 104 54.61 1.88 -5.31
C LEU A 104 53.40 1.75 -4.36
N HIS A 105 53.49 2.30 -3.14
CA HIS A 105 52.38 2.30 -2.20
C HIS A 105 51.19 3.11 -2.70
N LEU A 106 51.43 4.27 -3.31
CA LEU A 106 50.38 5.10 -3.91
C LEU A 106 49.66 4.34 -5.02
N GLU A 107 50.41 3.76 -5.96
CA GLU A 107 49.80 2.97 -7.05
C GLU A 107 49.00 1.77 -6.52
N THR A 108 49.46 1.12 -5.45
CA THR A 108 48.74 0.01 -4.82
C THR A 108 47.44 0.49 -4.17
N SER A 109 47.50 1.59 -3.42
CA SER A 109 46.32 2.20 -2.79
C SER A 109 45.30 2.70 -3.81
N GLU A 110 45.75 3.27 -4.93
CA GLU A 110 44.88 3.68 -6.04
C GLU A 110 44.13 2.48 -6.64
N ARG A 111 44.83 1.35 -6.86
CA ARG A 111 44.20 0.10 -7.33
C ARG A 111 43.13 -0.40 -6.36
N GLU A 112 43.43 -0.41 -5.05
CA GLU A 112 42.46 -0.79 -4.02
C GLU A 112 41.25 0.17 -3.98
N CYS A 113 41.49 1.47 -4.08
CA CYS A 113 40.42 2.47 -4.14
C CYS A 113 39.46 2.21 -5.31
N HIS A 114 40.00 1.89 -6.49
CA HIS A 114 39.19 1.53 -7.66
C HIS A 114 38.37 0.25 -7.45
N LEU A 115 38.93 -0.76 -6.78
CA LEU A 115 38.21 -1.99 -6.43
C LEU A 115 37.05 -1.71 -5.47
N TRP A 116 37.32 -0.98 -4.39
CA TRP A 116 36.29 -0.60 -3.42
C TRP A 116 35.20 0.27 -4.04
N LYS A 117 35.56 1.22 -4.90
CA LYS A 117 34.58 2.04 -5.63
C LYS A 117 33.66 1.19 -6.50
N ARG A 118 34.21 0.18 -7.18
CA ARG A 118 33.40 -0.76 -7.97
C ARG A 118 32.44 -1.57 -7.08
N GLU A 119 32.92 -2.04 -5.94
CA GLU A 119 32.11 -2.85 -5.02
C GLU A 119 31.00 -2.04 -4.33
N VAL A 120 31.30 -0.80 -3.96
CA VAL A 120 30.30 0.16 -3.47
C VAL A 120 29.22 0.40 -4.53
N ASN A 121 29.61 0.62 -5.79
CA ASN A 121 28.64 0.82 -6.87
C ASN A 121 27.71 -0.39 -7.07
N LYS A 122 28.24 -1.62 -6.99
CA LYS A 122 27.41 -2.84 -7.04
C LYS A 122 26.44 -2.89 -5.85
N SER A 123 26.95 -2.63 -4.65
CA SER A 123 26.17 -2.65 -3.41
C SER A 123 25.04 -1.62 -3.45
N VAL A 124 25.30 -0.42 -3.94
CA VAL A 124 24.29 0.63 -4.16
C VAL A 124 23.21 0.16 -5.14
N GLY A 125 23.59 -0.53 -6.21
CA GLY A 125 22.67 -1.15 -7.15
C GLY A 125 21.74 -2.17 -6.48
N LEU A 126 22.31 -3.09 -5.70
CA LEU A 126 21.54 -4.12 -4.97
C LEU A 126 20.58 -3.49 -3.94
N VAL A 127 21.05 -2.55 -3.13
CA VAL A 127 20.23 -1.83 -2.15
C VAL A 127 19.07 -1.09 -2.84
N THR A 128 19.33 -0.51 -4.02
CA THR A 128 18.29 0.18 -4.80
C THR A 128 17.26 -0.80 -5.35
N SER A 129 17.68 -1.95 -5.87
CA SER A 129 16.76 -3.01 -6.33
C SER A 129 15.92 -3.58 -5.19
N LEU A 130 16.53 -3.83 -4.02
CA LEU A 130 15.82 -4.28 -2.82
C LEU A 130 14.78 -3.26 -2.36
N ARG A 131 15.12 -1.97 -2.36
CA ARG A 131 14.17 -0.90 -2.02
C ARG A 131 12.96 -0.87 -2.96
N LYS A 132 13.17 -1.08 -4.26
CA LYS A 132 12.09 -1.18 -5.26
C LYS A 132 11.20 -2.40 -4.99
N ALA A 133 11.80 -3.57 -4.77
CA ALA A 133 11.07 -4.80 -4.46
C ALA A 133 10.24 -4.65 -3.18
N LEU A 134 10.81 -4.07 -2.12
CA LEU A 134 10.10 -3.84 -0.86
C LEU A 134 8.90 -2.89 -1.03
N THR A 135 9.04 -1.89 -1.91
CA THR A 135 7.94 -0.96 -2.22
C THR A 135 6.82 -1.67 -2.99
N ALA A 136 7.16 -2.53 -3.96
CA ALA A 136 6.19 -3.33 -4.70
C ALA A 136 5.44 -4.31 -3.78
N PHE A 137 6.19 -5.10 -2.99
CA PHE A 137 5.59 -6.00 -1.99
C PHE A 137 4.73 -5.26 -0.97
N GLY A 138 5.14 -4.07 -0.53
CA GLY A 138 4.34 -3.24 0.36
C GLY A 138 3.00 -2.81 -0.25
N ALA A 139 2.96 -2.54 -1.56
CA ALA A 139 1.72 -2.23 -2.28
C ALA A 139 0.82 -3.46 -2.42
N GLU A 140 1.39 -4.60 -2.81
CA GLU A 140 0.66 -5.88 -2.92
C GLU A 140 0.03 -6.29 -1.59
N LEU A 141 0.77 -6.19 -0.48
CA LEU A 141 0.27 -6.52 0.85
C LEU A 141 -0.90 -5.61 1.25
N LYS A 142 -0.82 -4.31 0.96
CA LYS A 142 -1.92 -3.37 1.22
C LYS A 142 -3.17 -3.74 0.43
N GLN A 143 -3.02 -4.11 -0.83
CA GLN A 143 -4.13 -4.54 -1.68
C GLN A 143 -4.74 -5.86 -1.20
N ALA A 144 -3.92 -6.87 -0.90
CA ALA A 144 -4.37 -8.15 -0.37
C ALA A 144 -5.10 -7.97 0.97
N ARG A 145 -4.59 -7.12 1.85
CA ARG A 145 -5.25 -6.80 3.12
C ARG A 145 -6.60 -6.11 2.91
N ALA A 146 -6.71 -5.17 1.97
CA ALA A 146 -7.97 -4.51 1.66
C ALA A 146 -9.01 -5.52 1.11
N ALA A 147 -8.60 -6.41 0.21
CA ALA A 147 -9.45 -7.46 -0.33
C ALA A 147 -9.93 -8.42 0.78
N GLN A 148 -9.01 -8.88 1.63
CA GLN A 148 -9.35 -9.76 2.75
C GLN A 148 -10.30 -9.10 3.76
N THR A 149 -10.09 -7.81 4.04
CA THR A 149 -10.97 -7.06 4.95
C THR A 149 -12.38 -6.97 4.37
N ALA A 150 -12.52 -6.67 3.07
CA ALA A 150 -13.81 -6.61 2.41
C ALA A 150 -14.54 -7.97 2.44
N GLU A 151 -13.82 -9.07 2.21
CA GLU A 151 -14.37 -10.42 2.28
C GLU A 151 -14.84 -10.78 3.69
N VAL A 152 -14.05 -10.47 4.72
CA VAL A 152 -14.42 -10.71 6.12
C VAL A 152 -15.66 -9.89 6.49
N THR A 153 -15.74 -8.63 6.07
CA THR A 153 -16.92 -7.80 6.34
C THR A 153 -18.17 -8.33 5.62
N ALA A 154 -18.04 -8.78 4.38
CA ALA A 154 -19.15 -9.37 3.63
C ALA A 154 -19.64 -10.68 4.26
N THR A 155 -18.73 -11.57 4.66
CA THR A 155 -19.06 -12.84 5.30
C THR A 155 -19.68 -12.63 6.69
N GLN A 156 -19.18 -11.68 7.48
CA GLN A 156 -19.80 -11.30 8.76
C GLN A 156 -21.22 -10.77 8.59
N SER A 157 -21.45 -9.93 7.57
CA SER A 157 -22.79 -9.40 7.28
C SER A 157 -23.76 -10.52 6.87
N ALA A 158 -23.31 -11.45 6.04
CA ALA A 158 -24.10 -12.62 5.63
C ALA A 158 -24.41 -13.55 6.81
N LEU A 159 -23.44 -13.78 7.70
CA LEU A 159 -23.62 -14.57 8.91
C LEU A 159 -24.69 -13.95 9.82
N HIS A 160 -24.62 -12.64 10.06
CA HIS A 160 -25.60 -11.95 10.89
C HIS A 160 -27.02 -12.02 10.29
N ALA A 161 -27.16 -11.87 8.98
CA ALA A 161 -28.44 -12.04 8.30
C ALA A 161 -28.98 -13.47 8.46
N ALA A 162 -28.12 -14.49 8.36
CA ALA A 162 -28.50 -15.87 8.57
C ALA A 162 -28.94 -16.15 10.02
N GLU A 163 -28.26 -15.58 11.01
CA GLU A 163 -28.64 -15.68 12.43
C GLU A 163 -30.04 -15.12 12.68
N LEU A 164 -30.35 -13.95 12.12
CA LEU A 164 -31.70 -13.35 12.23
C LEU A 164 -32.77 -14.24 11.60
N MET A 165 -32.48 -14.81 10.42
CA MET A 165 -33.38 -15.76 9.75
C MET A 165 -33.63 -17.02 10.59
N ILE A 166 -32.56 -17.61 11.15
CA ILE A 166 -32.66 -18.79 12.02
C ILE A 166 -33.50 -18.48 13.25
N LYS A 167 -33.30 -17.31 13.88
CA LYS A 167 -34.10 -16.87 15.03
C LYS A 167 -35.58 -16.76 14.68
N SER A 168 -35.92 -16.10 13.58
CA SER A 168 -37.33 -15.96 13.14
C SER A 168 -37.98 -17.31 12.85
N ARG A 169 -37.24 -18.25 12.24
CA ARG A 169 -37.72 -19.62 11.98
C ARG A 169 -37.89 -20.40 13.26
N GLY A 170 -36.99 -20.23 14.23
CA GLY A 170 -37.13 -20.82 15.56
C GLY A 170 -38.42 -20.40 16.25
N GLU A 171 -38.72 -19.10 16.23
CA GLU A 171 -39.98 -18.56 16.79
C GLU A 171 -41.21 -19.13 16.07
N ALA A 172 -41.18 -19.22 14.74
CA ALA A 172 -42.26 -19.83 13.96
C ALA A 172 -42.46 -21.32 14.28
N ILE A 173 -41.38 -22.08 14.44
CA ILE A 173 -41.43 -23.49 14.85
C ILE A 173 -42.06 -23.61 16.24
N THR A 174 -41.66 -22.78 17.20
CA THR A 174 -42.27 -22.77 18.55
C THR A 174 -43.77 -22.49 18.50
N ALA A 175 -44.21 -21.52 17.68
CA ALA A 175 -45.62 -21.21 17.51
C ALA A 175 -46.41 -22.38 16.88
N LEU A 176 -45.85 -23.03 15.84
CA LEU A 176 -46.46 -24.19 15.20
C LEU A 176 -46.56 -25.39 16.15
N SER A 177 -45.51 -25.65 16.92
CA SER A 177 -45.52 -26.72 17.92
C SER A 177 -46.64 -26.52 18.95
N ARG A 178 -46.86 -25.28 19.42
CA ARG A 178 -47.97 -24.96 20.32
C ARG A 178 -49.33 -25.25 19.66
N SER A 179 -49.52 -24.82 18.41
CA SER A 179 -50.75 -25.06 17.65
C SER A 179 -51.03 -26.55 17.41
N ILE A 180 -49.99 -27.37 17.21
CA ILE A 180 -50.15 -28.82 17.07
C ILE A 180 -50.67 -29.43 18.37
N VAL A 181 -50.09 -29.05 19.53
CA VAL A 181 -50.55 -29.51 20.83
C VAL A 181 -52.01 -29.12 21.08
N GLU A 182 -52.38 -27.86 20.80
CA GLU A 182 -53.77 -27.39 20.93
C GLU A 182 -54.74 -28.19 20.05
N ARG A 183 -54.34 -28.52 18.80
CA ARG A 183 -55.15 -29.35 17.89
C ARG A 183 -55.26 -30.80 18.35
N ASP A 184 -54.20 -31.37 18.91
CA ASP A 184 -54.23 -32.72 19.48
C ASP A 184 -55.23 -32.82 20.64
N GLU A 185 -55.25 -31.82 21.52
CA GLU A 185 -56.23 -31.73 22.59
C GLU A 185 -57.66 -31.58 22.07
N ALA A 186 -57.88 -30.73 21.06
CA ALA A 186 -59.19 -30.62 20.42
C ALA A 186 -59.64 -31.95 19.77
N TYR A 187 -58.70 -32.68 19.17
CA TYR A 187 -58.99 -33.99 18.57
C TYR A 187 -59.38 -35.04 19.61
N LYS A 188 -58.70 -35.08 20.76
CA LYS A 188 -59.07 -35.95 21.90
C LYS A 188 -60.50 -35.69 22.38
N ILE A 189 -60.91 -34.43 22.48
CA ILE A 189 -62.28 -34.06 22.86
C ILE A 189 -63.29 -34.60 21.83
N ILE A 190 -63.05 -34.38 20.54
CA ILE A 190 -63.94 -34.86 19.47
C ILE A 190 -64.02 -36.39 19.48
N GLN A 191 -62.89 -37.07 19.66
CA GLN A 191 -62.84 -38.53 19.76
C GLN A 191 -63.67 -39.03 20.95
N GLY A 192 -63.55 -38.39 22.11
CA GLY A 192 -64.36 -38.71 23.30
C GLY A 192 -65.87 -38.51 23.08
N VAL A 193 -66.27 -37.40 22.44
CA VAL A 193 -67.67 -37.14 22.08
C VAL A 193 -68.19 -38.19 21.10
N SER A 194 -67.42 -38.52 20.06
CA SER A 194 -67.80 -39.54 19.08
C SER A 194 -67.95 -40.92 19.71
N ALA A 195 -67.04 -41.31 20.61
CA ALA A 195 -67.12 -42.58 21.33
C ALA A 195 -68.40 -42.65 22.18
N LYS A 196 -68.73 -41.56 22.89
CA LYS A 196 -69.97 -41.47 23.69
C LYS A 196 -71.23 -41.61 22.83
N HIS A 197 -71.31 -40.91 21.69
CA HIS A 197 -72.45 -41.06 20.78
C HIS A 197 -72.56 -42.48 20.21
N PHE A 198 -71.43 -43.11 19.89
CA PHE A 198 -71.43 -44.48 19.39
C PHE A 198 -71.95 -45.47 20.45
N GLN A 199 -71.53 -45.31 21.71
CA GLN A 199 -72.06 -46.09 22.83
C GLN A 199 -73.56 -45.88 23.01
N GLN A 200 -74.05 -44.63 22.97
CA GLN A 200 -75.48 -44.33 23.05
C GLN A 200 -76.28 -45.00 21.93
N LEU A 201 -75.76 -45.01 20.70
CA LEU A 201 -76.39 -45.72 19.59
C LEU A 201 -76.45 -47.23 19.84
N GLN A 202 -75.39 -47.84 20.39
CA GLN A 202 -75.39 -49.26 20.75
C GLN A 202 -76.43 -49.58 21.83
N GLU A 203 -76.54 -48.75 22.86
CA GLU A 203 -77.54 -48.89 23.94
C GLU A 203 -78.99 -48.77 23.42
N ILE A 204 -79.24 -47.86 22.48
CA ILE A 204 -80.55 -47.74 21.81
C ILE A 204 -80.85 -49.01 20.99
N VAL A 205 -79.87 -49.52 20.24
CA VAL A 205 -80.01 -50.76 19.46
C VAL A 205 -80.31 -51.96 20.36
N LEU A 206 -79.70 -52.04 21.54
CA LEU A 206 -79.91 -53.12 22.50
C LEU A 206 -81.23 -53.02 23.27
N SER A 207 -81.84 -51.83 23.39
CA SER A 207 -83.11 -51.60 24.09
C SER A 207 -84.34 -51.69 23.17
N LEU A 208 -84.14 -52.16 21.93
CA LEU A 208 -85.20 -52.43 20.97
C LEU A 208 -85.74 -53.86 21.14
N ASP A 209 -86.79 -54.03 21.93
CA ASP A 209 -87.66 -55.22 21.88
C ASP A 209 -88.67 -55.12 20.70
N ASP A 210 -89.36 -56.23 20.40
CA ASP A 210 -90.11 -56.65 19.18
C ASP A 210 -91.07 -55.63 18.49
N ASP A 211 -91.22 -54.40 19.00
CA ASP A 211 -91.85 -53.23 18.34
C ASP A 211 -90.83 -52.44 17.46
N GLY A 212 -89.85 -53.15 16.89
CA GLY A 212 -88.61 -52.59 16.35
C GLY A 212 -88.75 -51.71 15.11
N SER A 213 -89.89 -51.69 14.42
CA SER A 213 -90.01 -51.10 13.08
C SER A 213 -90.01 -49.55 13.08
N HIS A 214 -90.80 -48.92 13.95
CA HIS A 214 -90.90 -47.46 14.00
C HIS A 214 -89.61 -46.81 14.50
N LYS A 215 -89.04 -47.36 15.58
CA LYS A 215 -87.83 -46.83 16.20
C LYS A 215 -86.59 -47.04 15.32
N LEU A 216 -86.49 -48.16 14.60
CA LEU A 216 -85.44 -48.38 13.61
C LEU A 216 -85.54 -47.39 12.43
N HIS A 217 -86.75 -47.09 11.96
CA HIS A 217 -86.95 -46.09 10.91
C HIS A 217 -86.52 -44.69 11.38
N HIS A 218 -86.81 -44.31 12.63
CA HIS A 218 -86.37 -43.03 13.17
C HIS A 218 -84.84 -43.00 13.37
N ALA A 219 -84.24 -44.07 13.88
CA ALA A 219 -82.79 -44.17 14.05
C ALA A 219 -82.07 -44.09 12.68
N LYS A 220 -82.59 -44.79 11.66
CA LYS A 220 -82.06 -44.72 10.30
C LYS A 220 -82.12 -43.30 9.73
N LYS A 221 -83.26 -42.60 9.92
CA LYS A 221 -83.40 -41.20 9.50
C LYS A 221 -82.38 -40.30 10.20
N THR A 222 -82.18 -40.44 11.51
CA THR A 222 -81.18 -39.69 12.26
C THR A 222 -79.76 -39.98 11.77
N ILE A 223 -79.44 -41.25 11.45
CA ILE A 223 -78.13 -41.65 10.90
C ILE A 223 -77.90 -41.02 9.51
N ASP A 224 -78.92 -41.00 8.65
CA ASP A 224 -78.84 -40.38 7.33
C ASP A 224 -78.63 -38.84 7.44
N GLU A 225 -79.31 -38.18 8.37
CA GLU A 225 -79.12 -36.74 8.66
C GLU A 225 -77.73 -36.45 9.24
N MET A 226 -77.23 -37.30 10.15
CA MET A 226 -75.87 -37.21 10.69
C MET A 226 -74.82 -37.40 9.59
N ARG A 227 -75.01 -38.39 8.71
CA ARG A 227 -74.13 -38.65 7.57
C ARG A 227 -74.06 -37.45 6.63
N GLU A 228 -75.20 -36.85 6.30
CA GLU A 228 -75.25 -35.63 5.48
C GLU A 228 -74.53 -34.45 6.14
N THR A 229 -74.69 -34.29 7.46
CA THR A 229 -74.00 -33.23 8.21
C THR A 229 -72.49 -33.41 8.20
N ILE A 230 -72.00 -34.63 8.42
CA ILE A 230 -70.57 -34.96 8.37
C ILE A 230 -70.02 -34.72 6.95
N LEU A 231 -70.74 -35.12 5.90
CA LEU A 231 -70.33 -34.87 4.52
C LEU A 231 -70.30 -33.38 4.17
N ARG A 232 -71.23 -32.58 4.71
CA ARG A 232 -71.20 -31.12 4.58
C ARG A 232 -70.00 -30.51 5.29
N GLN A 233 -69.73 -30.92 6.53
CA GLN A 233 -68.55 -30.46 7.28
C GLN A 233 -67.24 -30.85 6.57
N LYS A 234 -67.14 -32.08 6.07
CA LYS A 234 -66.00 -32.55 5.29
C LYS A 234 -65.80 -31.71 4.02
N ARG A 235 -66.87 -31.36 3.29
CA ARG A 235 -66.78 -30.46 2.13
C ARG A 235 -66.24 -29.07 2.48
N VAL A 236 -66.67 -28.51 3.61
CA VAL A 236 -66.16 -27.20 4.10
C VAL A 236 -64.69 -27.29 4.48
N ILE A 237 -64.28 -28.36 5.17
CA ILE A 237 -62.88 -28.59 5.60
C ILE A 237 -61.97 -28.86 4.39
N SER A 238 -62.38 -29.72 3.46
CA SER A 238 -61.63 -30.00 2.22
C SER A 238 -61.42 -28.75 1.37
N ARG A 239 -62.34 -27.79 1.46
CA ARG A 239 -62.24 -26.49 0.80
C ARG A 239 -61.44 -25.46 1.58
N GLN A 240 -60.97 -25.76 2.80
CA GLN A 240 -60.23 -24.81 3.66
C GLN A 240 -60.91 -23.44 3.84
N GLY A 241 -62.24 -23.40 3.74
CA GLY A 241 -63.01 -22.16 3.78
C GLY A 241 -63.12 -21.41 2.45
N PHE A 242 -62.60 -21.95 1.34
CA PHE A 242 -62.66 -21.37 0.00
C PHE A 242 -63.84 -21.94 -0.81
N VAL A 243 -64.83 -21.11 -1.14
CA VAL A 243 -65.92 -21.49 -2.04
C VAL A 243 -65.67 -20.86 -3.41
N PRO A 244 -65.47 -21.65 -4.48
CA PRO A 244 -65.33 -21.09 -5.83
C PRO A 244 -66.62 -20.37 -6.22
N MET A 245 -66.51 -19.10 -6.58
CA MET A 245 -67.59 -18.30 -7.17
C MET A 245 -67.58 -18.55 -8.68
N HIS A 246 -68.73 -18.97 -9.22
CA HIS A 246 -68.88 -19.20 -10.65
C HIS A 246 -69.52 -17.96 -11.28
N ASP A 247 -69.38 -17.81 -12.59
CA ASP A 247 -69.92 -16.69 -13.36
C ASP A 247 -71.38 -16.35 -12.94
N PRO A 248 -71.71 -15.07 -12.67
CA PRO A 248 -73.05 -14.64 -12.28
C PRO A 248 -74.18 -15.13 -13.19
N HIS A 249 -73.95 -15.24 -14.50
CA HIS A 249 -74.92 -15.75 -15.47
C HIS A 249 -75.16 -17.27 -15.31
N MET A 250 -74.12 -18.04 -14.97
CA MET A 250 -74.23 -19.47 -14.66
C MET A 250 -74.99 -19.71 -13.36
N ALA A 251 -74.75 -18.85 -12.36
CA ALA A 251 -75.51 -18.79 -11.13
C ALA A 251 -76.99 -18.43 -11.37
N VAL A 252 -77.29 -17.49 -12.28
CA VAL A 252 -78.67 -17.14 -12.67
C VAL A 252 -79.37 -18.30 -13.40
N ALA A 253 -78.69 -18.96 -14.35
CA ALA A 253 -79.23 -20.12 -15.05
C ALA A 253 -79.61 -21.26 -14.10
N ALA A 254 -78.73 -21.58 -13.14
CA ALA A 254 -79.03 -22.59 -12.13
C ALA A 254 -80.12 -22.14 -11.13
N GLY A 255 -80.17 -20.85 -10.79
CA GLY A 255 -81.24 -20.25 -9.98
C GLY A 255 -82.62 -20.33 -10.65
N ALA A 256 -82.65 -20.31 -11.98
CA ALA A 256 -83.84 -20.54 -12.81
C ALA A 256 -84.15 -22.03 -13.03
N GLY A 257 -83.34 -22.95 -12.49
CA GLY A 257 -83.54 -24.39 -12.60
C GLY A 257 -83.02 -25.02 -13.89
N LEU A 258 -82.21 -24.31 -14.67
CA LEU A 258 -81.54 -24.85 -15.85
C LEU A 258 -80.34 -25.70 -15.43
N ASP A 259 -80.18 -26.86 -16.08
CA ASP A 259 -79.06 -27.77 -15.83
C ASP A 259 -77.76 -27.20 -16.43
N VAL A 260 -76.69 -27.24 -15.64
CA VAL A 260 -75.36 -26.76 -16.05
C VAL A 260 -74.43 -27.96 -16.12
N PRO A 261 -74.00 -28.38 -17.33
CA PRO A 261 -73.20 -29.58 -17.51
C PRO A 261 -71.91 -29.56 -16.68
N GLY A 262 -71.65 -30.66 -15.95
CA GLY A 262 -70.40 -30.85 -15.19
C GLY A 262 -70.36 -30.25 -13.79
N MET A 263 -71.47 -29.68 -13.29
CA MET A 263 -71.51 -29.03 -11.97
C MET A 263 -72.61 -29.58 -11.06
N ASP A 264 -72.32 -29.64 -9.76
CA ASP A 264 -73.27 -30.12 -8.74
C ASP A 264 -74.44 -29.10 -8.54
N PRO A 265 -75.70 -29.51 -8.74
CA PRO A 265 -76.86 -28.62 -8.63
C PRO A 265 -77.01 -27.94 -7.25
N ALA A 266 -76.57 -28.59 -6.18
CA ALA A 266 -76.63 -28.01 -4.84
C ALA A 266 -75.60 -26.89 -4.64
N SER A 267 -74.38 -27.09 -5.14
CA SER A 267 -73.31 -26.08 -5.16
C SER A 267 -73.72 -24.86 -5.98
N LEU A 268 -74.38 -25.07 -7.12
CA LEU A 268 -74.90 -24.02 -7.98
C LEU A 268 -76.01 -23.17 -7.33
N LYS A 269 -76.97 -23.79 -6.65
CA LYS A 269 -78.02 -23.07 -5.90
C LYS A 269 -77.45 -22.23 -4.77
N LEU A 270 -76.45 -22.76 -4.06
CA LEU A 270 -75.74 -22.01 -3.02
C LEU A 270 -75.01 -20.80 -3.62
N ASN A 271 -74.30 -21.01 -4.74
CA ASN A 271 -73.60 -19.96 -5.48
C ASN A 271 -74.57 -18.85 -5.92
N ALA A 272 -75.71 -19.21 -6.52
CA ALA A 272 -76.74 -18.27 -6.95
C ALA A 272 -77.30 -17.41 -5.81
N ARG A 273 -77.53 -18.01 -4.64
CA ARG A 273 -77.99 -17.29 -3.46
C ARG A 273 -76.92 -16.32 -2.93
N LEU A 274 -75.66 -16.74 -2.98
CA LEU A 274 -74.51 -15.95 -2.52
C LEU A 274 -74.24 -14.77 -3.46
N CYS A 275 -74.24 -15.00 -4.78
CA CYS A 275 -74.17 -13.95 -5.80
C CYS A 275 -75.25 -12.88 -5.59
N ARG A 276 -76.50 -13.29 -5.32
CA ARG A 276 -77.60 -12.35 -5.07
C ARG A 276 -77.36 -11.50 -3.82
N LEU A 277 -76.98 -12.12 -2.70
CA LEU A 277 -76.68 -11.41 -1.45
C LEU A 277 -75.49 -10.46 -1.59
N LEU A 278 -74.46 -10.85 -2.34
CA LEU A 278 -73.30 -10.01 -2.61
C LEU A 278 -73.66 -8.86 -3.56
N ALA A 279 -74.51 -9.09 -4.56
CA ALA A 279 -74.97 -8.03 -5.47
C ALA A 279 -75.81 -6.98 -4.74
N GLU A 280 -76.64 -7.41 -3.78
CA GLU A 280 -77.42 -6.52 -2.91
C GLU A 280 -76.55 -5.67 -1.97
N ARG A 281 -75.47 -6.25 -1.41
CA ARG A 281 -74.61 -5.55 -0.43
C ARG A 281 -73.42 -4.82 -1.03
N PHE A 282 -72.87 -5.32 -2.14
CA PHE A 282 -71.62 -4.86 -2.75
C PHE A 282 -71.76 -4.83 -4.29
N PRO A 283 -72.62 -3.97 -4.84
CA PRO A 283 -72.92 -3.95 -6.27
C PRO A 283 -71.69 -3.67 -7.15
N GLU A 284 -70.71 -2.91 -6.64
CA GLU A 284 -69.49 -2.58 -7.36
C GLU A 284 -68.51 -3.77 -7.50
N VAL A 285 -68.61 -4.77 -6.61
CA VAL A 285 -67.77 -5.98 -6.63
C VAL A 285 -68.36 -7.03 -7.58
N MET A 286 -69.67 -7.04 -7.75
CA MET A 286 -70.40 -8.02 -8.55
C MET A 286 -70.58 -7.63 -10.02
N ARG A 287 -70.14 -6.44 -10.43
CA ARG A 287 -70.16 -5.98 -11.81
C ARG A 287 -68.93 -6.56 -12.54
N ILE A 288 -69.10 -7.71 -13.18
CA ILE A 288 -68.07 -8.36 -13.99
C ILE A 288 -68.25 -7.89 -15.44
N PRO A 289 -67.25 -7.26 -16.08
CA PRO A 289 -67.31 -6.90 -17.50
C PRO A 289 -67.38 -8.16 -18.39
N ASP A 290 -67.98 -8.04 -19.58
CA ASP A 290 -68.09 -9.14 -20.53
C ASP A 290 -66.69 -9.70 -20.89
N GLY A 291 -66.48 -10.99 -20.63
CA GLY A 291 -65.24 -11.71 -20.97
C GLY A 291 -64.17 -11.78 -19.88
N GLU A 292 -64.43 -11.30 -18.66
CA GLU A 292 -63.51 -11.45 -17.52
C GLU A 292 -63.96 -12.53 -16.53
N ASP A 293 -63.10 -13.50 -16.23
CA ASP A 293 -63.27 -14.39 -15.09
C ASP A 293 -62.68 -13.75 -13.83
N ARG A 294 -63.50 -13.54 -12.79
CA ARG A 294 -63.02 -13.07 -11.48
C ARG A 294 -63.20 -14.13 -10.41
N ILE A 295 -62.10 -14.45 -9.73
CA ILE A 295 -62.12 -15.31 -8.54
C ILE A 295 -62.38 -14.43 -7.31
N VAL A 296 -63.55 -14.57 -6.71
CA VAL A 296 -63.88 -13.92 -5.43
C VAL A 296 -63.55 -14.88 -4.30
N GLU A 297 -62.58 -14.51 -3.47
CA GLU A 297 -62.22 -15.27 -2.27
C GLU A 297 -63.13 -14.89 -1.10
N LEU A 298 -64.01 -15.81 -0.71
CA LEU A 298 -64.83 -15.65 0.48
C LEU A 298 -64.21 -16.41 1.65
N ARG A 299 -63.51 -15.67 2.51
CA ARG A 299 -62.95 -16.23 3.74
C ARG A 299 -64.00 -16.21 4.84
N ILE A 300 -64.49 -17.38 5.25
CA ILE A 300 -65.35 -17.49 6.42
C ILE A 300 -64.47 -17.38 7.67
N CYS A 301 -64.39 -16.18 8.24
CA CYS A 301 -63.79 -15.99 9.56
C CYS A 301 -64.75 -16.53 10.63
N SER A 302 -64.30 -17.48 11.45
CA SER A 302 -65.01 -17.78 12.69
C SER A 302 -65.16 -16.50 13.49
N ARG A 303 -66.37 -16.25 14.02
CA ARG A 303 -66.67 -15.10 14.85
C ARG A 303 -65.70 -15.13 16.04
N ARG A 304 -64.67 -14.28 16.01
CA ARG A 304 -63.77 -14.06 17.13
C ARG A 304 -64.67 -13.57 18.27
N SER A 305 -64.81 -14.34 19.35
CA SER A 305 -65.36 -13.81 20.59
C SER A 305 -64.58 -12.54 20.92
N GLY A 306 -65.29 -11.43 21.04
CA GLY A 306 -64.72 -10.09 21.00
C GLY A 306 -63.58 -9.92 22.00
N SER A 307 -62.39 -9.61 21.49
CA SER A 307 -61.49 -8.72 22.20
C SER A 307 -61.88 -7.33 21.72
N ALA A 308 -62.50 -6.57 22.61
CA ALA A 308 -62.62 -5.13 22.49
C ALA A 308 -61.22 -4.54 22.22
N GLY A 309 -61.18 -3.52 21.36
CA GLY A 309 -59.95 -2.93 20.89
C GLY A 309 -59.14 -2.26 21.98
N VAL A 310 -57.84 -2.19 21.74
CA VAL A 310 -57.00 -1.13 22.29
C VAL A 310 -56.42 -0.39 21.08
N GLN A 311 -56.82 0.86 20.95
CA GLN A 311 -56.12 1.86 20.14
C GLN A 311 -54.76 2.14 20.80
N ALA A 312 -53.68 1.94 20.04
CA ALA A 312 -52.52 2.82 19.90
C ALA A 312 -51.57 2.18 18.88
#